data_AF-A0A6G3LD64-F1
#
_entry.id   AF-A0A6G3LD64-F1
#
_cell.length_a   1.000
_cell.length_b   1.000
_cell.length_c   1.000
_cell.angle_alpha   90.00
_cell.angle_beta   90.00
_cell.angle_gamma   90.00
#
_symmetry.space_group_name_H-M   'P 1'
#
loop_
_entity.id
_entity.type
_entity.pdbx_description
1 polymer ?
#
loop_
_entity_poly.entity_id
_entity_poly.type
_entity_poly.pdbx_seq_one_letter_code
_entity_poly.pdbx_strand_id
1 'polypeptide(L)'
;MSVYSRKSQERAIKRHLIEELLKIKNYKLEEIVEWLWEEYGIKAKPNIEAIRKTILNNDEITSRELAVEILRSGGFVDEELWFAPIGKNMQDDQ
;
A
#
# COMPACT_ATOMS: atom_id res chain seq x y z
N MET A 1 -12.55 10.88 23.22
CA MET A 1 -12.32 10.88 21.77
C MET A 1 -10.83 10.79 21.54
N SER A 2 -10.32 9.63 21.12
CA SER A 2 -8.91 9.49 20.75
C SER A 2 -8.70 10.23 19.43
N VAL A 3 -7.91 11.30 19.45
CA VAL A 3 -7.50 12.03 18.24
C VAL A 3 -6.42 11.19 17.58
N TYR A 4 -6.82 10.24 16.74
CA TYR A 4 -5.87 9.45 15.96
C TYR A 4 -5.09 10.36 15.02
N SER A 5 -3.77 10.13 14.92
CA SER A 5 -2.93 10.88 13.98
C SER A 5 -3.26 10.44 12.56
N ARG A 6 -3.51 11.38 11.64
CA ARG A 6 -3.70 11.09 10.20
C ARG A 6 -2.62 10.16 9.64
N LYS A 7 -1.39 10.25 10.18
CA LYS A 7 -0.27 9.37 9.81
C LYS A 7 -0.47 7.90 10.15
N SER A 8 -1.13 7.57 11.26
CA SER A 8 -1.41 6.17 11.61
C SER A 8 -2.48 5.56 10.72
N GLN A 9 -3.47 6.36 10.30
CA GLN A 9 -4.51 5.93 9.36
C GLN A 9 -3.89 5.61 8.00
N GLU A 10 -3.14 6.58 7.49
CA GLU A 10 -2.44 6.47 6.21
C GLU A 10 -1.57 5.21 6.15
N ARG A 11 -0.77 4.98 7.20
CA ARG A 11 0.09 3.79 7.27
C ARG A 11 -0.71 2.49 7.33
N ALA A 12 -1.86 2.46 8.01
CA ALA A 12 -2.72 1.29 8.10
C ALA A 12 -3.34 0.95 6.73
N ILE A 13 -3.85 1.96 6.02
CA ILE A 13 -4.44 1.80 4.69
C ILE A 13 -3.36 1.33 3.69
N LYS A 14 -2.18 1.98 3.68
CA LYS A 14 -1.06 1.55 2.83
C LYS A 14 -0.72 0.07 3.03
N ARG A 15 -0.70 -0.43 4.27
CA ARG A 15 -0.43 -1.86 4.52
C ARG A 15 -1.43 -2.75 3.78
N HIS A 16 -2.72 -2.47 3.89
CA HIS A 16 -3.74 -3.24 3.19
C HIS A 16 -3.57 -3.16 1.68
N LEU A 17 -3.38 -1.95 1.14
CA LEU A 17 -3.25 -1.75 -0.30
C LEU A 17 -2.00 -2.43 -0.87
N ILE A 18 -0.88 -2.47 -0.14
CA ILE A 18 0.30 -3.20 -0.60
C ILE A 18 0.01 -4.70 -0.74
N GLU A 19 -0.73 -5.29 0.19
CA GLU A 19 -1.11 -6.70 0.07
C GLU A 19 -2.00 -6.96 -1.15
N GLU A 20 -2.94 -6.04 -1.44
CA GLU A 20 -3.77 -6.15 -2.64
C GLU A 20 -2.94 -5.98 -3.92
N LEU A 21 -2.03 -5.01 -3.95
CA LEU A 21 -1.10 -4.79 -5.07
C LEU A 21 -0.28 -6.06 -5.38
N LEU A 22 0.24 -6.72 -4.34
CA LEU A 22 1.06 -7.93 -4.47
C LEU A 22 0.27 -9.18 -4.86
N LYS A 23 -1.07 -9.19 -4.72
CA LYS A 23 -1.94 -10.31 -5.12
C LYS A 23 -2.36 -10.26 -6.59
N ILE A 24 -2.11 -9.14 -7.29
CA ILE A 24 -2.49 -8.99 -8.70
C ILE A 24 -1.68 -9.99 -9.54
N LYS A 25 -2.34 -11.00 -10.10
CA LYS A 25 -1.69 -12.15 -10.76
C LYS A 25 -0.70 -11.78 -11.88
N ASN A 26 -0.95 -10.67 -12.56
CA ASN A 26 -0.13 -10.24 -13.70
C ASN A 26 0.79 -9.07 -13.38
N TYR A 27 0.76 -8.54 -12.16
CA TYR A 27 1.58 -7.39 -11.79
C TYR A 27 2.84 -7.87 -11.08
N LYS A 28 3.94 -7.89 -11.82
CA LYS A 28 5.20 -8.47 -11.37
C LYS A 28 5.93 -7.52 -10.43
N LEU A 29 6.84 -8.06 -9.61
CA LEU A 29 7.67 -7.25 -8.71
C LEU A 29 8.51 -6.23 -9.48
N GLU A 30 8.95 -6.59 -10.68
CA GLU A 30 9.69 -5.69 -11.57
C GLU A 30 8.85 -4.50 -12.01
N GLU A 31 7.56 -4.71 -12.33
CA GLU A 31 6.65 -3.63 -12.74
C GLU A 31 6.36 -2.69 -11.57
N ILE A 32 6.25 -3.21 -10.34
CA ILE A 32 6.14 -2.37 -9.14
C ILE A 32 7.40 -1.52 -8.94
N VAL A 33 8.59 -2.11 -9.15
CA VAL A 33 9.86 -1.38 -9.03
C VAL A 33 10.01 -0.32 -10.13
N GLU A 34 9.56 -0.62 -11.35
CA GLU A 34 9.52 0.32 -12.46
C GLU A 34 8.60 1.49 -12.14
N TRP A 35 7.38 1.24 -11.68
CA TRP A 35 6.46 2.27 -11.20
C TRP A 35 7.08 3.16 -10.12
N LEU A 36 7.73 2.57 -9.11
CA LEU A 36 8.42 3.32 -8.05
C LEU A 36 9.53 4.22 -8.60
N TRP A 37 10.23 3.77 -9.65
CA TRP A 37 11.29 4.54 -10.29
C TRP A 37 10.74 5.65 -11.19
N GLU A 38 9.73 5.36 -12.02
CA GLU A 38 9.18 6.30 -13.00
C GLU A 38 8.40 7.44 -12.35
N GLU A 39 7.57 7.13 -11.36
CA GLU A 39 6.68 8.13 -10.75
C GLU A 39 7.35 8.88 -9.59
N TYR A 40 8.29 8.25 -8.89
CA TYR A 40 8.88 8.80 -7.65
C TYR A 40 10.41 8.85 -7.65
N GLY A 41 11.09 8.32 -8.67
CA GLY A 41 12.55 8.24 -8.67
C GLY A 41 13.14 7.31 -7.60
N ILE A 42 12.34 6.38 -7.07
CA ILE A 42 12.74 5.52 -5.95
C ILE A 42 13.28 4.20 -6.46
N LYS A 43 14.53 3.90 -6.09
CA LYS A 43 15.16 2.62 -6.40
C LYS A 43 14.81 1.58 -5.33
N ALA A 44 14.06 0.55 -5.73
CA ALA A 44 13.76 -0.61 -4.90
C ALA A 44 14.30 -1.89 -5.54
N LYS A 45 14.49 -2.94 -4.73
CA LYS A 45 14.76 -4.29 -5.25
C LYS A 45 13.42 -4.97 -5.57
N PRO A 46 13.34 -5.81 -6.62
CA PRO A 46 12.15 -6.59 -6.96
C PRO A 46 11.96 -7.74 -5.96
N ASN A 47 11.65 -7.37 -4.72
CA ASN A 47 11.45 -8.26 -3.58
C ASN A 47 10.34 -7.69 -2.70
N ILE A 48 9.45 -8.55 -2.25
CA ILE A 48 8.25 -8.18 -1.48
C ILE A 48 8.59 -7.34 -0.24
N GLU A 49 9.59 -7.74 0.55
CA GLU A 49 9.97 -7.02 1.77
C GLU A 49 10.53 -5.63 1.44
N ALA A 50 11.38 -5.54 0.41
CA ALA A 50 11.95 -4.28 -0.04
C ALA A 50 10.84 -3.32 -0.52
N ILE A 51 9.93 -3.80 -1.36
CA ILE A 51 8.78 -3.02 -1.87
C ILE A 51 7.89 -2.55 -0.73
N ARG A 52 7.48 -3.46 0.17
CA ARG A 52 6.68 -3.11 1.36
C ARG A 52 7.34 -2.02 2.19
N LYS A 53 8.63 -2.19 2.50
CA LYS A 53 9.38 -1.24 3.33
C LYS A 53 9.51 0.12 2.64
N THR A 54 9.76 0.12 1.33
CA THR A 54 9.87 1.35 0.53
C THR A 54 8.56 2.12 0.55
N ILE A 55 7.45 1.47 0.20
CA ILE A 55 6.14 2.12 0.11
C ILE A 55 5.66 2.60 1.50
N LEU A 56 5.79 1.77 2.54
CA LEU A 56 5.27 2.11 3.87
C LEU A 56 6.00 3.26 4.56
N ASN A 57 7.27 3.48 4.25
CA ASN A 57 8.08 4.50 4.91
C ASN A 57 8.29 5.75 4.03
N ASN A 58 7.72 5.78 2.83
CA ASN A 58 7.77 6.93 1.95
C ASN A 58 6.47 7.75 2.11
N ASP A 59 6.61 9.04 2.40
CA ASP A 59 5.47 9.96 2.62
C ASP A 59 4.88 10.49 1.30
N GLU A 60 5.60 10.41 0.18
CA GLU A 60 5.14 10.85 -1.15
C GLU A 60 4.20 9.83 -1.80
N ILE A 61 4.50 8.54 -1.65
CA ILE A 61 3.62 7.46 -2.12
C ILE A 61 2.42 7.37 -1.20
N THR A 62 1.34 8.09 -1.46
CA THR A 62 0.16 8.05 -0.59
C THR A 62 -0.69 6.78 -0.80
N SER A 63 -1.55 6.48 0.17
CA SER A 63 -2.59 5.44 0.06
C SER A 63 -3.46 5.65 -1.18
N ARG A 64 -3.75 6.91 -1.54
CA ARG A 64 -4.48 7.25 -2.75
C ARG A 64 -3.72 6.84 -4.01
N GLU A 65 -2.43 7.13 -4.09
CA GLU A 65 -1.62 6.76 -5.25
C GLU A 65 -1.50 5.24 -5.40
N LEU A 66 -1.35 4.51 -4.30
CA LEU A 66 -1.39 3.05 -4.32
C LEU A 66 -2.72 2.52 -4.85
N ALA A 67 -3.84 3.09 -4.40
CA ALA A 67 -5.16 2.67 -4.87
C ALA A 67 -5.32 2.91 -6.38
N VAL A 68 -4.84 4.05 -6.89
CA VAL A 68 -4.83 4.34 -8.33
C VAL A 68 -4.00 3.30 -9.08
N GLU A 69 -2.81 2.95 -8.57
CA GLU A 69 -1.95 1.96 -9.21
C GLU A 69 -2.57 0.56 -9.23
N ILE A 70 -3.18 0.13 -8.12
CA ILE A 70 -3.93 -1.14 -8.06
C ILE A 70 -4.99 -1.20 -9.16
N LEU A 71 -5.79 -0.14 -9.31
CA LEU A 71 -6.85 -0.07 -10.31
C LEU A 71 -6.29 -0.05 -11.74
N ARG A 72 -5.20 0.68 -11.99
CA ARG A 72 -4.51 0.71 -13.30
C ARG A 72 -3.99 -0.67 -13.70
N SER A 73 -3.47 -1.42 -12.74
CA SER A 73 -2.95 -2.77 -12.91
C SER A 73 -4.04 -3.85 -12.92
N GLY A 74 -5.32 -3.46 -12.94
CA GLY A 74 -6.47 -4.37 -13.04
C GLY A 74 -6.84 -5.06 -11.73
N GLY A 75 -6.32 -4.59 -10.60
CA GLY A 75 -6.74 -4.99 -9.26
C GLY A 75 -8.03 -4.28 -8.81
N PHE A 76 -8.43 -4.57 -7.58
CA PHE A 76 -9.60 -4.00 -6.94
C PHE A 76 -9.21 -3.35 -5.61
N VAL A 77 -9.88 -2.25 -5.26
CA VAL A 77 -9.69 -1.56 -3.98
C VAL A 77 -11.03 -1.55 -3.26
N ASP A 78 -11.05 -2.06 -2.03
CA ASP A 78 -12.22 -1.97 -1.16
C ASP A 78 -12.39 -0.54 -0.62
N GLU A 79 -13.51 0.10 -0.96
CA GLU A 79 -13.81 1.48 -0.54
C GLU A 79 -14.02 1.60 0.97
N GLU A 80 -14.42 0.51 1.65
CA GLU A 80 -14.60 0.51 3.11
C GLU A 80 -13.26 0.73 3.85
N LEU A 81 -12.11 0.49 3.20
CA LEU A 81 -10.78 0.78 3.76
C LEU A 81 -10.60 2.25 4.17
N TRP A 82 -11.28 3.17 3.50
CA TRP A 82 -11.19 4.60 3.79
C TRP A 82 -11.93 4.99 5.07
N PHE A 83 -12.94 4.21 5.44
CA PHE A 83 -13.83 4.44 6.57
C PHE A 83 -13.52 3.53 7.76
N ALA A 84 -12.70 2.49 7.54
CA ALA A 84 -12.34 1.51 8.54
C ALA A 84 -11.76 2.20 9.81
N PRO A 85 -12.35 1.99 10.99
CA PRO A 85 -11.78 2.48 12.23
C PRO A 85 -10.42 1.80 12.44
N ILE A 86 -9.37 2.59 12.68
CA ILE A 86 -8.02 2.08 12.96
C ILE A 86 -8.07 1.35 14.31
N GLY A 87 -8.32 0.04 14.27
CA GLY A 87 -8.40 -0.80 15.45
C GLY A 87 -9.72 -1.54 15.62
N LYS A 88 -10.02 -2.47 14.71
CA LYS A 88 -10.63 -3.76 15.03
C LYS A 88 -10.29 -4.70 13.86
N ASN A 89 -9.60 -5.79 14.16
CA ASN A 89 -9.07 -6.81 13.24
C ASN A 89 -7.64 -6.56 12.72
N MET A 90 -6.69 -6.34 13.64
CA MET A 90 -5.56 -7.27 13.69
C MET A 90 -5.83 -8.11 14.94
N GLN A 91 -6.75 -9.08 14.83
CA GLN A 91 -6.77 -10.15 15.81
C GLN A 91 -5.49 -10.94 15.57
N ASP A 92 -4.72 -11.03 16.64
CA ASP A 92 -3.57 -11.88 16.81
C ASP A 92 -3.79 -13.22 16.11
N ASP A 93 -3.03 -13.48 15.04
CA ASP A 93 -2.77 -14.86 14.63
C ASP A 93 -1.91 -15.46 15.75
N GLN A 94 -2.57 -16.17 16.67
CA GLN A 94 -1.95 -17.08 17.64
C GLN A 94 -1.34 -18.29 16.94
#